data_AF-A0AAD8GYG4-F1
#
_entry.id   AF-A0AAD8GYG4-F1
#
_cell.length_a   1.000
_cell.length_b   1.000
_cell.length_c   1.000
_cell.angle_alpha   90.00
_cell.angle_beta   90.00
_cell.angle_gamma   90.00
#
_symmetry.space_group_name_H-M   'P 1'
#
loop_
_entity.id
_entity.type
_entity.pdbx_description
1 polymer ?
#
loop_
_entity_poly.entity_id
_entity_poly.type
_entity_poly.pdbx_seq_one_letter_code
_entity_poly.pdbx_strand_id
1 'polypeptide(L)'
;MSGGDHIHSGTVVGKLDVERDITPGFVDLLRDDFIDKDRSRGIYFTQDWVSLPGVLPVAFGGIHIWHMPTLTEIFGDDFVLQFGRGTLGHPWLNAPGAVANRVALEACVQARNQGRDLASEGN
;
A
#
# COMPACT_ATOMS: atom_id res chain seq x y z
N MET A 1 1.44 -16.49 10.54
CA MET A 1 1.62 -17.62 11.48
C MET A 1 2.09 -17.21 12.87
N SER A 2 3.24 -16.54 13.04
CA SER A 2 3.73 -16.14 14.39
C SER A 2 2.77 -15.23 15.17
N GLY A 3 1.83 -14.59 14.48
CA GLY A 3 0.90 -13.61 15.04
C GLY A 3 1.47 -12.19 14.96
N GLY A 4 0.69 -11.27 14.42
CA GLY A 4 1.01 -9.85 14.30
C GLY A 4 -0.02 -9.15 13.44
N ASP A 5 -0.51 -8.01 13.89
CA ASP A 5 -1.60 -7.32 13.21
C ASP A 5 -1.12 -6.57 11.96
N HIS A 6 0.12 -6.06 11.99
CA HIS A 6 0.73 -5.29 10.91
C HIS A 6 2.10 -5.86 10.51
N ILE A 7 2.44 -5.80 9.22
CA ILE A 7 3.79 -6.13 8.73
C ILE A 7 4.23 -5.21 7.60
N HIS A 8 5.51 -4.84 7.57
CA HIS A 8 6.07 -4.06 6.48
C HIS A 8 6.05 -4.86 5.18
N SER A 9 5.52 -4.24 4.12
CA SER A 9 5.28 -4.83 2.80
C SER A 9 5.98 -4.08 1.67
N GLY A 10 6.84 -3.11 2.00
CA GLY A 10 7.50 -2.29 1.00
C GLY A 10 6.55 -1.31 0.31
N THR A 11 7.03 -0.63 -0.73
CA THR A 11 6.29 0.50 -1.34
C THR A 11 6.25 0.48 -2.87
N VAL A 12 7.05 -0.35 -3.54
CA VAL A 12 7.27 -0.39 -5.01
C VAL A 12 7.87 0.90 -5.59
N VAL A 13 7.39 2.07 -5.17
CA VAL A 13 7.76 3.41 -5.65
C VAL A 13 8.64 4.19 -4.69
N GLY A 14 8.91 3.64 -3.50
CA GLY A 14 9.74 4.28 -2.49
C GLY A 14 11.22 4.00 -2.66
N LYS A 15 11.98 4.17 -1.58
CA LYS A 15 13.45 4.08 -1.60
C LYS A 15 13.97 2.63 -1.69
N LEU A 16 13.21 1.67 -1.19
CA LEU A 16 13.67 0.28 -1.06
C LEU A 16 13.16 -0.54 -2.25
N ASP A 17 14.04 -1.37 -2.81
CA ASP A 17 13.74 -2.22 -3.95
C ASP A 17 12.67 -3.25 -3.60
N VAL A 18 11.56 -3.20 -4.34
CA VAL A 18 10.52 -4.23 -4.32
C VAL A 18 9.94 -4.34 -5.73
N GLU A 19 9.81 -5.57 -6.22
CA GLU A 19 9.29 -5.81 -7.56
C GLU A 19 7.77 -5.60 -7.62
N ARG A 20 7.32 -4.78 -8.59
CA ARG A 20 5.91 -4.42 -8.75
C ARG A 20 5.02 -5.62 -9.02
N ASP A 21 5.49 -6.59 -9.79
CA ASP A 21 4.67 -7.73 -10.24
C ASP A 21 4.45 -8.76 -9.12
N ILE A 22 5.40 -8.87 -8.19
CA ILE A 22 5.34 -9.79 -7.04
C ILE A 22 4.61 -9.16 -5.85
N THR A 23 4.65 -7.83 -5.71
CA THR A 23 4.10 -7.14 -4.54
C THR A 23 2.64 -7.44 -4.27
N PRO A 24 1.75 -7.33 -5.26
CA PRO A 24 0.36 -7.70 -5.08
C PRO A 24 0.23 -9.16 -4.60
N GLY A 25 1.06 -10.09 -5.09
CA GLY A 25 0.92 -11.51 -4.74
C GLY A 25 1.13 -11.80 -3.26
N PHE A 26 2.16 -11.22 -2.65
CA PHE A 26 2.36 -11.43 -1.21
C PHE A 26 1.45 -10.55 -0.33
N VAL A 27 0.92 -9.43 -0.85
CA VAL A 27 -0.13 -8.66 -0.17
C VAL A 27 -1.41 -9.48 -0.05
N ASP A 28 -1.82 -10.18 -1.10
CA ASP A 28 -2.96 -11.11 -1.05
C ASP A 28 -2.70 -12.21 -0.01
N LEU A 29 -1.49 -12.80 0.01
CA LEU A 29 -1.11 -13.81 1.01
C LEU A 29 -1.17 -13.31 2.46
N LEU A 30 -1.07 -12.00 2.69
CA LEU A 30 -1.19 -11.41 4.03
C LEU A 30 -2.65 -11.17 4.44
N ARG A 31 -3.54 -10.87 3.49
CA ARG A 31 -4.89 -10.36 3.77
C ARG A 31 -5.99 -11.37 3.54
N ASP A 32 -5.91 -12.10 2.43
CA ASP A 32 -7.00 -12.91 1.92
C ASP A 32 -7.00 -14.29 2.57
N ASP A 33 -8.17 -14.91 2.70
CA ASP A 33 -8.29 -16.23 3.32
C ASP A 33 -7.86 -17.35 2.36
N PHE A 34 -8.06 -17.16 1.06
CA PHE A 34 -7.74 -18.15 0.03
C PHE A 34 -7.09 -17.48 -1.17
N ILE A 35 -5.89 -17.95 -1.54
CA ILE A 35 -5.08 -17.40 -2.61
C ILE A 35 -4.71 -18.52 -3.59
N ASP A 36 -5.12 -18.38 -4.84
CA ASP A 36 -4.77 -19.33 -5.89
C ASP A 36 -3.30 -19.23 -6.32
N LYS A 37 -2.77 -20.35 -6.81
CA LYS A 37 -1.46 -20.39 -7.45
C LYS A 37 -1.41 -19.45 -8.65
N ASP A 38 -0.54 -18.46 -8.58
CA ASP A 38 -0.20 -17.56 -9.68
C ASP A 38 1.30 -17.27 -9.72
N ARG A 39 1.99 -17.92 -10.67
CA ARG A 39 3.45 -17.76 -10.84
C ARG A 39 3.84 -16.37 -11.33
N SER A 40 2.94 -15.64 -11.99
CA SER A 40 3.24 -14.28 -12.46
C SER A 40 3.38 -13.29 -11.31
N ARG A 41 2.72 -13.59 -10.18
CA ARG A 41 2.77 -12.84 -8.92
C ARG A 41 3.65 -13.49 -7.84
N GLY A 42 4.45 -14.48 -8.22
CA GLY A 42 5.35 -15.20 -7.30
C GLY A 42 4.68 -16.22 -6.36
N ILE A 43 3.42 -16.57 -6.60
CA ILE A 43 2.66 -17.53 -5.78
C ILE A 43 2.78 -18.92 -6.41
N TYR A 44 3.59 -19.79 -5.80
CA TYR A 44 3.89 -21.12 -6.36
C TYR A 44 2.87 -22.20 -5.99
N PHE A 45 2.14 -22.00 -4.90
CA PHE A 45 1.16 -22.93 -4.35
C PHE A 45 -0.10 -22.16 -3.98
N THR A 46 -1.26 -22.79 -4.17
CA THR A 46 -2.52 -22.31 -3.59
C THR A 46 -2.42 -22.37 -2.07
N GLN A 47 -2.84 -21.32 -1.39
CA GLN A 47 -2.79 -21.17 0.06
C GLN A 47 -4.20 -20.93 0.61
N ASP A 48 -4.61 -21.75 1.57
CA ASP A 48 -5.84 -21.60 2.35
C ASP A 48 -5.44 -21.32 3.80
N TRP A 49 -5.93 -20.21 4.36
CA TRP A 49 -5.64 -19.78 5.72
C TRP A 49 -6.71 -20.21 6.73
N VAL A 50 -7.81 -20.83 6.26
CA VAL A 50 -8.84 -21.46 7.07
C VAL A 50 -9.38 -20.51 8.15
N SER A 51 -9.74 -19.30 7.72
CA SER A 51 -10.26 -18.20 8.53
C SER A 51 -9.27 -17.61 9.55
N LEU A 52 -7.96 -17.81 9.36
CA LEU A 52 -6.97 -17.06 10.12
C LEU A 52 -7.11 -15.56 9.78
N PRO A 53 -7.13 -14.65 10.77
CA PRO A 53 -7.21 -13.22 10.49
C PRO A 53 -6.05 -12.74 9.62
N GLY A 54 -6.37 -11.88 8.65
CA GLY A 54 -5.38 -11.21 7.81
C GLY A 54 -4.52 -10.21 8.59
N VAL A 55 -3.42 -9.81 7.96
CA VAL A 55 -2.43 -8.86 8.46
C VAL A 55 -2.49 -7.60 7.60
N LEU A 56 -2.56 -6.42 8.21
CA LEU A 56 -2.52 -5.16 7.49
C LEU A 56 -1.10 -4.88 6.96
N PRO A 57 -0.90 -4.79 5.63
CA PRO A 57 0.39 -4.43 5.06
C PRO A 57 0.69 -2.96 5.33
N VAL A 58 1.94 -2.69 5.70
CA VAL A 58 2.46 -1.35 5.92
C VAL A 58 3.38 -0.97 4.77
N ALA A 59 3.05 0.08 4.05
CA ALA A 59 3.92 0.67 3.03
C ALA A 59 4.73 1.82 3.66
N PHE A 60 6.04 1.62 3.76
CA PHE A 60 6.98 2.55 4.38
C PHE A 60 8.31 2.60 3.63
N GLY A 61 8.90 3.80 3.57
CA GLY A 61 10.27 4.00 3.10
C GLY A 61 10.36 4.89 1.87
N GLY A 62 10.71 6.17 2.06
CA GLY A 62 10.98 7.09 0.95
C GLY A 62 9.76 7.59 0.17
N ILE A 63 8.55 7.48 0.74
CA ILE A 63 7.32 7.92 0.09
C ILE A 63 6.91 9.37 0.45
N HIS A 64 6.25 10.05 -0.48
CA HIS A 64 5.68 11.40 -0.35
C HIS A 64 4.36 11.51 -1.14
N ILE A 65 3.69 12.66 -1.09
CA ILE A 65 2.32 12.85 -1.62
C ILE A 65 2.13 12.45 -3.09
N TRP A 66 3.12 12.66 -3.96
CA TRP A 66 3.06 12.24 -5.38
C TRP A 66 3.00 10.72 -5.59
N HIS A 67 3.35 9.92 -4.58
CA HIS A 67 3.17 8.47 -4.65
C HIS A 67 1.76 8.02 -4.26
N MET A 68 0.92 8.92 -3.72
CA MET A 68 -0.39 8.55 -3.19
C MET A 68 -1.32 7.85 -4.19
N PRO A 69 -1.43 8.28 -5.47
CA PRO A 69 -2.28 7.61 -6.44
C PRO A 69 -1.84 6.16 -6.67
N THR A 70 -0.55 5.96 -6.97
CA THR A 70 0.03 4.62 -7.18
C THR A 70 -0.07 3.73 -5.95
N LEU A 71 0.14 4.28 -4.74
CA LEU A 71 0.00 3.53 -3.50
C LEU A 71 -1.44 3.12 -3.23
N THR A 72 -2.41 3.99 -3.52
CA THR A 72 -3.85 3.70 -3.38
C THR A 72 -4.30 2.64 -4.37
N GLU A 73 -3.73 2.64 -5.58
CA GLU A 73 -3.99 1.63 -6.61
C GLU A 73 -3.40 0.26 -6.24
N ILE A 74 -2.13 0.21 -5.81
CA ILE A 74 -1.44 -1.04 -5.48
C ILE A 74 -2.03 -1.72 -4.25
N PHE A 75 -2.29 -0.96 -3.18
CA PHE A 75 -2.60 -1.53 -1.88
C PHE A 75 -4.09 -1.54 -1.54
N GLY A 76 -4.96 -0.86 -2.29
CA GLY A 76 -6.39 -0.78 -1.98
C GLY A 76 -6.67 -0.02 -0.68
N ASP A 77 -7.66 -0.47 0.10
CA ASP A 77 -8.11 0.24 1.31
C ASP A 77 -7.53 -0.32 2.63
N ASP A 78 -7.23 -1.62 2.68
CA ASP A 78 -6.80 -2.30 3.92
C ASP A 78 -5.27 -2.25 4.11
N PHE A 79 -4.71 -1.04 4.21
CA PHE A 79 -3.27 -0.80 4.31
C PHE A 79 -2.92 0.36 5.24
N VAL A 80 -1.65 0.41 5.65
CA VAL A 80 -1.09 1.56 6.36
C VAL A 80 -0.01 2.22 5.53
N LEU A 81 -0.16 3.52 5.25
CA LEU A 81 0.89 4.35 4.66
C LEU A 81 1.65 5.12 5.72
N GLN A 82 2.97 4.95 5.77
CA GLN A 82 3.82 5.64 6.72
C GLN A 82 4.73 6.68 6.05
N PHE A 83 4.40 7.95 6.25
CA PHE A 83 5.16 9.09 5.76
C PHE A 83 6.08 9.64 6.85
N GLY A 84 7.31 9.11 6.94
CA GLY A 84 8.33 9.60 7.87
C GLY A 84 8.85 10.99 7.46
N ARG A 85 9.93 11.03 6.65
CA ARG A 85 10.42 12.30 6.07
C ARG A 85 9.38 13.00 5.20
N GLY A 86 8.44 12.27 4.59
CA GLY A 86 7.31 12.84 3.85
C GLY A 86 6.37 13.70 4.70
N THR A 87 6.39 13.56 6.04
CA THR A 87 5.69 14.47 6.96
C THR A 87 6.64 15.48 7.58
N LEU A 88 7.73 15.00 8.20
CA LEU A 88 8.65 15.82 8.99
C LEU A 88 9.48 16.79 8.14
N GLY A 89 9.63 16.52 6.84
CA GLY A 89 10.33 17.38 5.88
C GLY A 89 9.46 18.46 5.25
N HIS A 90 8.18 18.56 5.64
CA HIS A 90 7.29 19.59 5.09
C HIS A 90 7.78 21.01 5.48
N PRO A 91 7.81 21.99 4.55
CA PRO A 91 8.36 23.33 4.82
C PRO A 91 7.70 24.07 6.00
N TRP A 92 6.48 23.69 6.33
CA TRP A 92 5.69 24.26 7.43
C TRP A 92 5.57 23.34 8.63
N LEU A 93 6.53 22.43 8.83
CA LEU A 93 6.60 21.48 9.95
C LEU A 93 5.50 20.39 9.90
N ASN A 94 5.43 19.63 11.00
CA ASN A 94 4.76 18.33 11.06
C ASN A 94 3.25 18.39 10.83
N ALA A 95 2.55 19.37 11.41
CA ALA A 95 1.09 19.41 11.32
C ALA A 95 0.62 19.67 9.87
N PRO A 96 1.14 20.67 9.14
CA PRO A 96 0.87 20.81 7.72
C PRO A 96 1.31 19.61 6.87
N GLY A 97 2.44 18.97 7.20
CA GLY A 97 2.86 17.74 6.52
C GLY A 97 1.86 16.59 6.69
N ALA A 98 1.32 16.42 7.90
CA ALA A 98 0.29 15.42 8.18
C ALA A 98 -1.02 15.73 7.45
N VAL A 99 -1.42 17.00 7.41
CA VAL A 99 -2.58 17.46 6.63
C VAL A 99 -2.39 17.19 5.14
N ALA A 100 -1.22 17.49 4.58
CA ALA A 100 -0.92 17.25 3.17
C ALA A 100 -1.08 15.77 2.79
N ASN A 101 -0.54 14.86 3.60
CA ASN A 101 -0.69 13.42 3.39
C ASN A 101 -2.16 12.98 3.51
N ARG A 102 -2.90 13.51 4.49
CA ARG A 102 -4.32 13.18 4.69
C ARG A 102 -5.18 13.64 3.52
N VAL A 103 -5.01 14.87 3.08
CA VAL A 103 -5.76 15.45 1.94
C VAL A 103 -5.46 14.69 0.65
N ALA A 104 -4.18 14.37 0.40
CA ALA A 104 -3.80 13.60 -0.78
C ALA A 104 -4.48 12.21 -0.80
N LEU A 105 -4.52 11.51 0.33
CA LEU A 105 -5.17 10.19 0.43
C LEU A 105 -6.67 10.28 0.17
N GLU A 106 -7.37 11.20 0.85
CA GLU A 106 -8.82 11.36 0.69
C GLU A 106 -9.20 11.74 -0.74
N ALA A 107 -8.40 12.60 -1.40
CA ALA A 107 -8.60 12.96 -2.80
C ALA A 107 -8.42 11.77 -3.74
N CYS A 108 -7.40 10.91 -3.52
CA CYS A 108 -7.19 9.71 -4.33
C CYS A 108 -8.34 8.70 -4.14
N VAL A 109 -8.76 8.45 -2.90
CA VAL A 109 -9.89 7.56 -2.60
C VAL A 109 -11.18 8.08 -3.22
N GLN A 110 -11.45 9.39 -3.11
CA GLN A 110 -12.63 9.99 -3.73
C GLN A 110 -12.60 9.84 -5.26
N ALA A 111 -11.47 10.16 -5.90
CA ALA A 111 -11.32 10.06 -7.35
C ALA A 111 -11.51 8.61 -7.84
N ARG A 112 -10.88 7.64 -7.18
CA ARG A 112 -11.04 6.21 -7.47
C ARG A 112 -12.49 5.78 -7.35
N ASN A 113 -13.17 6.17 -6.26
CA ASN A 113 -14.57 5.81 -6.01
C ASN A 113 -15.54 6.50 -6.99
N GLN A 114 -15.12 7.59 -7.64
CA GLN A 114 -15.83 8.23 -8.75
C GLN A 114 -15.53 7.61 -10.12
N GLY A 115 -14.73 6.54 -10.16
CA GLY A 115 -14.37 5.83 -11.39
C GLY A 115 -13.23 6.47 -12.19
N ARG A 116 -12.48 7.41 -11.60
CA ARG A 116 -11.29 7.98 -12.23
C ARG A 116 -10.14 7.00 -12.20
N ASP A 117 -9.34 7.02 -13.26
CA ASP A 117 -8.14 6.18 -13.35
C ASP A 117 -6.96 6.88 -12.65
N LEU A 118 -6.61 6.39 -11.45
CA LEU A 118 -5.50 6.96 -10.67
C LEU A 118 -4.14 6.82 -11.38
N ALA A 119 -3.95 5.81 -12.23
CA ALA A 119 -2.69 5.59 -12.92
C ALA A 119 -2.42 6.65 -13.99
N SER A 120 -3.46 7.09 -14.68
CA SER A 120 -3.36 8.11 -15.73
C SER A 120 -3.68 9.52 -15.27
N GLU A 121 -4.53 9.69 -14.26
CA GLU A 121 -5.04 11.00 -13.83
C GLU A 121 -4.47 11.48 -12.48
N GLY A 122 -3.63 10.68 -11.81
CA GLY A 122 -3.11 10.97 -10.48
C GLY A 122 -1.83 11.81 -10.44
N ASN A 123 -1.12 11.96 -11.57
CA ASN A 123 0.18 12.64 -11.67
C ASN A 123 0.06 14.10 -12.12
#